data_AF-A0A523SM65-F1
#
_entry.id   AF-A0A523SM65-F1
#
_cell.length_a   1.000
_cell.length_b   1.000
_cell.length_c   1.000
_cell.angle_alpha   90.00
_cell.angle_beta   90.00
_cell.angle_gamma   90.00
#
_symmetry.space_group_name_H-M   'P 1'
#
loop_
_entity.id
_entity.type
_entity.pdbx_description
1 polymer ?
#
loop_
_entity_poly.entity_id
_entity_poly.type
_entity_poly.pdbx_seq_one_letter_code
_entity_poly.pdbx_strand_id
1 'polypeptide(L)'
;MKIKALILNTFKEAVRGKIFLVILGFSIVLLVGTKVLIPLSLGEERKIIMDIGLGSISIVGILLAILIGSQLVYHELEKKTVYFILSKPVKRSTFIVGKFFGLSLTLLVVVIMLTAWFYIVLFWLTRLHPFSLLTAILLSYFEIVLVTAFSIFFSTFTSPTVASVFTFFFFVIGRLAPDIHLLASNVKEPVTHFFLSFMYYIIPNLSNFNVRGKVVYGEPIAGDRIIFSIAYALIYTIIFLLISCEIFSRKDL
;
A
#
# COMPACT_ATOMS: atom_id res chain seq x y z
N MET A 1 -12.16 -13.65 -21.71
CA MET A 1 -13.19 -13.85 -20.65
C MET A 1 -12.64 -14.38 -19.33
N LYS A 2 -11.63 -15.28 -19.31
CA LYS A 2 -11.12 -15.90 -18.08
C LYS A 2 -10.45 -14.94 -17.07
N ILE A 3 -9.65 -13.97 -17.54
CA ILE A 3 -8.95 -12.99 -16.67
C ILE A 3 -9.95 -12.06 -15.96
N LYS A 4 -10.93 -11.52 -16.70
CA LYS A 4 -11.98 -10.66 -16.14
C LYS A 4 -12.77 -11.37 -15.04
N ALA A 5 -13.09 -12.66 -15.22
CA ALA A 5 -13.80 -13.44 -14.22
C ALA A 5 -12.97 -13.64 -12.93
N LEU A 6 -11.66 -13.87 -13.04
CA LEU A 6 -10.77 -14.00 -11.88
C LEU A 6 -10.67 -12.69 -11.08
N ILE A 7 -10.53 -11.56 -11.79
CA ILE A 7 -10.51 -10.22 -11.21
C ILE A 7 -11.83 -9.96 -10.47
N LEU A 8 -12.97 -10.20 -11.13
CA LEU A 8 -14.30 -10.00 -10.55
C LEU A 8 -14.57 -10.91 -9.35
N ASN A 9 -14.10 -12.16 -9.38
CA ASN A 9 -14.27 -13.08 -8.26
C ASN A 9 -13.46 -12.61 -7.05
N THR A 10 -12.18 -12.30 -7.25
CA THR A 10 -11.29 -11.77 -6.20
C THR A 10 -11.84 -10.46 -5.63
N PHE A 11 -12.36 -9.58 -6.49
CA PHE A 11 -13.01 -8.35 -6.08
C PHE A 11 -14.24 -8.60 -5.20
N LYS A 12 -15.15 -9.49 -5.62
CA LYS A 12 -16.36 -9.83 -4.85
C LYS A 12 -16.04 -10.52 -3.53
N GLU A 13 -15.04 -11.39 -3.52
CA GLU A 13 -14.56 -12.07 -2.32
C GLU A 13 -14.01 -11.08 -1.30
N ALA A 14 -13.18 -10.14 -1.76
CA ALA A 14 -12.62 -9.11 -0.90
C ALA A 14 -13.65 -8.06 -0.45
N VAL A 15 -14.67 -7.77 -1.28
CA VAL A 15 -15.77 -6.85 -0.92
C VAL A 15 -16.76 -7.45 0.08
N ARG A 16 -17.04 -8.75 0.01
CA ARG A 16 -17.90 -9.43 1.01
C ARG A 16 -17.26 -9.48 2.40
N GLY A 17 -15.94 -9.33 2.49
CA GLY A 17 -15.21 -9.34 3.75
C GLY A 17 -14.96 -7.93 4.30
N LYS A 18 -15.60 -7.60 5.43
CA LYS A 18 -15.13 -6.60 6.41
C LYS A 18 -14.92 -5.13 5.94
N ILE A 19 -15.28 -4.73 4.71
CA ILE A 19 -15.15 -3.33 4.25
C ILE A 19 -15.87 -2.36 5.20
N PHE A 20 -17.07 -2.72 5.67
CA PHE A 20 -17.81 -1.91 6.63
C PHE A 20 -17.04 -1.69 7.94
N LEU A 21 -16.36 -2.73 8.45
CA LEU A 21 -15.52 -2.63 9.66
C LEU A 21 -14.30 -1.74 9.42
N VAL A 22 -13.71 -1.80 8.22
CA VAL A 22 -12.57 -0.93 7.85
C VAL A 22 -13.00 0.53 7.88
N ILE A 23 -14.15 0.85 7.28
CA ILE A 23 -14.68 2.22 7.27
C ILE A 23 -15.01 2.67 8.69
N LEU A 24 -15.66 1.82 9.48
CA LEU A 24 -16.03 2.14 10.87
C LEU A 24 -14.77 2.38 11.73
N GLY A 25 -13.75 1.53 11.61
CA GLY A 25 -12.47 1.70 12.29
C GLY A 25 -11.76 3.00 11.87
N PHE A 26 -11.74 3.28 10.55
CA PHE A 26 -11.19 4.53 10.03
C PHE A 26 -11.91 5.76 10.60
N SER A 27 -13.24 5.74 10.65
CA SER A 27 -14.05 6.82 11.24
C SER A 27 -13.70 7.06 12.70
N ILE A 28 -13.52 6.01 13.50
CA ILE A 28 -13.12 6.12 14.91
C ILE A 28 -11.74 6.78 15.01
N VAL A 29 -10.75 6.27 14.27
CA VAL A 29 -9.38 6.81 14.28
C VAL A 29 -9.38 8.29 13.89
N LEU A 30 -10.12 8.64 12.84
CA LEU A 30 -10.16 10.01 12.34
C LEU A 30 -10.84 10.96 13.35
N LEU A 31 -11.98 10.58 13.92
CA LEU A 31 -12.71 11.40 14.90
C LEU A 31 -11.98 11.52 16.23
N VAL A 32 -11.50 10.39 16.79
CA VAL A 32 -10.78 10.36 18.07
C VAL A 32 -9.43 11.06 17.92
N GLY A 33 -8.67 10.72 16.89
CA GLY A 33 -7.37 11.34 16.63
C GLY A 33 -7.49 12.85 16.51
N THR A 34 -8.46 13.33 15.72
CA THR A 34 -8.71 14.77 15.58
C THR A 34 -9.04 15.42 16.92
N LYS A 35 -9.99 14.88 17.70
CA LYS A 35 -10.38 15.46 19.00
C LYS A 35 -9.25 15.48 20.02
N VAL A 36 -8.41 14.45 20.04
CA VAL A 36 -7.29 14.34 21.01
C VAL A 36 -6.14 15.29 20.64
N LEU A 37 -5.89 15.50 19.35
CA LEU A 37 -4.75 16.28 18.86
C LEU A 37 -5.06 17.77 18.67
N ILE A 38 -6.32 18.17 18.44
CA ILE A 38 -6.72 19.59 18.31
C ILE A 38 -6.27 20.46 19.50
N PRO A 39 -6.44 20.06 20.78
CA PRO A 39 -6.01 20.88 21.92
C PRO A 39 -4.50 21.11 21.99
N LEU A 40 -3.71 20.26 21.33
CA LEU A 40 -2.25 20.39 21.23
C LEU A 40 -1.85 21.30 20.05
N SER A 41 -2.80 21.65 19.17
CA SER A 41 -2.58 22.54 18.05
C SER A 41 -2.71 23.99 18.51
N LEU A 42 -1.64 24.77 18.37
CA LEU A 42 -1.63 26.21 18.56
C LEU A 42 -2.37 26.93 17.40
N GLY A 43 -3.64 26.59 17.17
CA GLY A 43 -4.47 27.18 16.11
C GLY A 43 -4.35 26.55 14.71
N GLU A 44 -3.76 25.36 14.60
CA GLU A 44 -3.48 24.65 13.34
C GLU A 44 -4.38 23.43 13.11
N GLU A 45 -5.63 23.50 13.57
CA GLU A 45 -6.58 22.39 13.60
C GLU A 45 -6.80 21.76 12.21
N ARG A 46 -6.83 22.59 11.17
CA ARG A 46 -6.99 22.15 9.77
C ARG A 46 -5.86 21.22 9.34
N LYS A 47 -4.61 21.53 9.71
CA LYS A 47 -3.44 20.75 9.32
C LYS A 47 -3.45 19.39 10.00
N ILE A 48 -3.87 19.33 11.27
CA ILE A 48 -4.00 18.08 12.02
C ILE A 48 -5.04 17.16 11.38
N ILE A 49 -6.22 17.68 11.04
CA ILE A 49 -7.28 16.88 10.38
C ILE A 49 -6.76 16.30 9.07
N MET A 50 -6.06 17.11 8.26
CA MET A 50 -5.49 16.66 6.98
C MET A 50 -4.38 15.62 7.18
N ASP A 51 -3.48 15.81 8.15
CA ASP A 51 -2.39 14.88 8.41
C ASP A 51 -2.88 13.52 8.91
N ILE A 52 -3.83 13.51 9.85
CA ILE A 52 -4.46 12.31 10.39
C ILE A 52 -5.26 11.60 9.30
N GLY A 53 -6.06 12.34 8.53
CA GLY A 53 -6.89 11.77 7.46
C GLY A 53 -6.04 11.08 6.39
N LEU A 54 -5.05 11.78 5.84
CA LEU A 54 -4.13 11.24 4.85
C LEU A 54 -3.30 10.08 5.41
N GLY A 55 -2.78 10.22 6.64
CA GLY A 55 -2.02 9.16 7.31
C GLY A 55 -2.85 7.90 7.52
N SER A 56 -4.10 8.06 7.94
CA SER A 56 -5.02 6.94 8.19
C SER A 56 -5.40 6.21 6.90
N ILE A 57 -5.66 6.94 5.79
CA ILE A 57 -5.95 6.32 4.48
C ILE A 57 -4.78 5.44 4.06
N SER A 58 -3.58 5.98 4.17
CA SER A 58 -2.36 5.29 3.76
C SER A 58 -2.07 4.06 4.63
N ILE A 59 -2.10 4.18 5.96
CA ILE A 59 -1.85 3.07 6.89
C ILE A 59 -2.90 1.96 6.72
N VAL A 60 -4.18 2.31 6.63
CA VAL A 60 -5.26 1.32 6.46
C VAL A 60 -5.12 0.59 5.13
N GLY A 61 -4.84 1.31 4.03
CA GLY A 61 -4.65 0.69 2.73
C GLY A 61 -3.46 -0.28 2.70
N ILE A 62 -2.35 0.08 3.36
CA ILE A 62 -1.16 -0.75 3.47
C ILE A 62 -1.41 -1.99 4.34
N LEU A 63 -2.11 -1.82 5.47
CA LEU A 63 -2.50 -2.94 6.31
C LEU A 63 -3.37 -3.95 5.55
N LEU A 64 -4.32 -3.47 4.74
CA LEU A 64 -5.14 -4.34 3.90
C LEU A 64 -4.33 -5.03 2.80
N ALA A 65 -3.38 -4.34 2.17
CA ALA A 65 -2.47 -4.94 1.20
C ALA A 65 -1.64 -6.08 1.80
N ILE A 66 -1.17 -5.91 3.04
CA ILE A 66 -0.41 -6.93 3.78
C ILE A 66 -1.32 -8.12 4.15
N LEU A 67 -2.46 -7.85 4.80
CA LEU A 67 -3.33 -8.91 5.33
C LEU A 67 -4.02 -9.72 4.22
N ILE A 68 -4.52 -9.05 3.18
CA ILE A 68 -5.20 -9.74 2.09
C ILE A 68 -4.19 -10.33 1.11
N GLY A 69 -3.13 -9.58 0.76
CA GLY A 69 -2.13 -10.02 -0.22
C GLY A 69 -1.34 -11.26 0.22
N SER A 70 -1.06 -11.40 1.52
CA SER A 70 -0.35 -12.56 2.08
C SER A 70 -1.17 -13.85 2.04
N GLN A 71 -2.49 -13.74 2.19
CA GLN A 71 -3.41 -14.89 2.19
C GLN A 71 -3.83 -15.28 0.77
N LEU A 72 -3.83 -14.33 -0.16
CA LEU A 72 -4.45 -14.45 -1.49
C LEU A 72 -3.95 -15.63 -2.32
N VAL A 73 -2.64 -15.87 -2.33
CA VAL A 73 -2.01 -16.96 -3.10
C VAL A 73 -1.93 -18.23 -2.27
N TYR A 74 -1.55 -18.10 -0.99
CA TYR A 74 -1.34 -19.24 -0.11
C TYR A 74 -2.63 -20.01 0.20
N HIS A 75 -3.75 -19.34 0.49
CA HIS A 75 -5.01 -20.02 0.82
C HIS A 75 -5.54 -20.85 -0.36
N GLU A 76 -5.32 -20.40 -1.59
CA GLU A 76 -5.76 -21.16 -2.76
C GLU A 76 -4.83 -22.34 -3.06
N LEU A 77 -3.53 -22.21 -2.74
CA LEU A 77 -2.55 -23.30 -2.80
C LEU A 77 -2.86 -24.39 -1.77
N GLU A 78 -3.11 -24.00 -0.51
CA GLU A 78 -3.31 -24.93 0.61
C GLU A 78 -4.66 -25.67 0.54
N LYS A 79 -5.74 -24.99 0.14
CA LYS A 79 -7.08 -25.62 0.02
C LYS A 79 -7.25 -26.55 -1.18
N LYS A 80 -6.18 -26.77 -1.96
CA LYS A 80 -6.21 -27.47 -3.25
C LYS A 80 -7.24 -26.91 -4.26
N THR A 81 -7.80 -25.73 -4.03
CA THR A 81 -8.73 -25.07 -4.97
C THR A 81 -8.01 -24.58 -6.22
N VAL A 82 -6.69 -24.33 -6.13
CA VAL A 82 -5.82 -24.09 -7.30
C VAL A 82 -5.91 -25.24 -8.31
N TYR A 83 -6.03 -26.50 -7.89
CA TYR A 83 -6.14 -27.65 -8.79
C TYR A 83 -7.45 -27.67 -9.59
N PHE A 84 -8.55 -27.17 -9.01
CA PHE A 84 -9.84 -27.02 -9.71
C PHE A 84 -9.87 -25.82 -10.68
N ILE A 85 -9.04 -24.80 -10.45
CA ILE A 85 -8.94 -23.63 -11.32
C ILE A 85 -7.94 -23.87 -12.47
N LEU A 86 -6.82 -24.57 -12.20
CA LEU A 86 -5.80 -24.95 -13.19
C LEU A 86 -6.21 -26.12 -14.10
N SER A 87 -7.27 -26.86 -13.77
CA SER A 87 -7.87 -27.84 -14.70
C SER A 87 -8.56 -27.15 -15.90
N LYS A 88 -8.70 -25.82 -15.88
CA LYS A 88 -8.90 -25.00 -17.09
C LYS A 88 -7.54 -24.48 -17.54
N PRO A 89 -7.24 -24.40 -18.86
CA PRO A 89 -5.94 -23.97 -19.35
C PRO A 89 -5.75 -22.47 -19.08
N VAL A 90 -5.24 -22.15 -17.90
CA VAL A 90 -4.89 -20.82 -17.43
C VAL A 90 -3.39 -20.84 -17.17
N LYS A 91 -2.64 -19.99 -17.88
CA LYS A 91 -1.20 -19.88 -17.66
C LYS A 91 -0.95 -19.41 -16.23
N ARG A 92 0.05 -20.00 -15.57
CA ARG A 92 0.45 -19.69 -14.18
C ARG A 92 0.71 -18.18 -13.98
N SER A 93 1.31 -17.49 -14.96
CA SER A 93 1.50 -16.03 -14.94
C SER A 93 0.18 -15.25 -14.97
N THR A 94 -0.82 -15.75 -15.70
CA THR A 94 -2.15 -15.11 -15.79
C THR A 94 -2.91 -15.17 -14.46
N PHE A 95 -2.65 -16.21 -13.66
CA PHE A 95 -3.22 -16.34 -12.32
C PHE A 95 -2.69 -15.25 -11.38
N ILE A 96 -1.37 -15.12 -11.25
CA ILE A 96 -0.74 -14.10 -10.38
C ILE A 96 -1.12 -12.68 -10.80
N VAL A 97 -1.01 -12.38 -12.10
CA VAL A 97 -1.35 -11.05 -12.62
C VAL A 97 -2.82 -10.72 -12.39
N GLY A 98 -3.73 -11.67 -12.62
CA GLY A 98 -5.15 -11.46 -12.37
C GLY A 98 -5.47 -11.27 -10.88
N LYS A 99 -4.76 -11.97 -10.00
CA LYS A 99 -4.86 -11.80 -8.54
C LYS A 99 -4.37 -10.43 -8.08
N PHE A 100 -3.23 -9.98 -8.59
CA PHE A 100 -2.70 -8.64 -8.33
C PHE A 100 -3.69 -7.55 -8.76
N PHE A 101 -4.18 -7.58 -10.01
CA PHE A 101 -5.14 -6.58 -10.48
C PHE A 101 -6.48 -6.64 -9.72
N GLY A 102 -6.94 -7.83 -9.35
CA GLY A 102 -8.13 -8.01 -8.51
C GLY A 102 -7.97 -7.32 -7.15
N LEU A 103 -6.87 -7.58 -6.46
CA LEU A 103 -6.58 -6.98 -5.15
C LEU A 103 -6.33 -5.46 -5.26
N SER A 104 -5.57 -5.02 -6.25
CA SER A 104 -5.34 -3.60 -6.53
C SER A 104 -6.65 -2.85 -6.77
N LEU A 105 -7.60 -3.43 -7.51
CA LEU A 105 -8.91 -2.83 -7.75
C LEU A 105 -9.76 -2.77 -6.47
N THR A 106 -9.72 -3.82 -5.63
CA THR A 106 -10.39 -3.78 -4.33
C THR A 106 -9.83 -2.66 -3.47
N LEU A 107 -8.50 -2.54 -3.37
CA LEU A 107 -7.84 -1.50 -2.59
C LEU A 107 -8.15 -0.10 -3.15
N LEU A 108 -8.26 0.05 -4.47
CA LEU A 108 -8.70 1.30 -5.10
C LEU A 108 -10.10 1.69 -4.61
N VAL A 109 -11.06 0.76 -4.63
CA VAL A 109 -12.43 1.02 -4.15
C VAL A 109 -12.43 1.39 -2.67
N VAL A 110 -11.65 0.69 -1.84
CA VAL A 110 -11.51 1.05 -0.42
C VAL A 110 -10.95 2.46 -0.26
N VAL A 111 -9.86 2.80 -0.94
CA VAL A 111 -9.25 4.14 -0.88
C VAL A 111 -10.25 5.21 -1.34
N ILE A 112 -11.03 4.96 -2.39
CA ILE A 112 -12.09 5.88 -2.85
C ILE A 112 -13.14 6.08 -1.75
N MET A 113 -13.61 5.01 -1.11
CA MET A 113 -14.59 5.11 -0.03
C MET A 113 -14.04 5.87 1.19
N LEU A 114 -12.80 5.58 1.61
CA LEU A 114 -12.14 6.30 2.70
C LEU A 114 -11.92 7.77 2.36
N THR A 115 -11.57 8.06 1.10
CA THR A 115 -11.42 9.43 0.59
C THR A 115 -12.75 10.17 0.62
N ALA A 116 -13.83 9.57 0.12
CA ALA A 116 -15.16 10.16 0.17
C ALA A 116 -15.58 10.49 1.61
N TRP A 117 -15.38 9.55 2.54
CA TRP A 117 -15.66 9.77 3.96
C TRP A 117 -14.79 10.88 4.55
N PHE A 118 -13.48 10.89 4.26
CA PHE A 118 -12.56 11.92 4.72
C PHE A 118 -12.97 13.31 4.23
N TYR A 119 -13.37 13.45 2.96
CA TYR A 119 -13.86 14.72 2.41
C TYR A 119 -15.18 15.17 3.03
N ILE A 120 -16.08 14.24 3.37
CA ILE A 120 -17.31 14.56 4.13
C ILE A 120 -16.93 15.15 5.48
N VAL A 121 -16.08 14.48 6.26
CA VAL A 121 -15.66 14.99 7.57
C VAL A 121 -14.95 16.35 7.43
N LEU A 122 -14.06 16.49 6.45
CA LEU A 122 -13.35 17.74 6.18
C LEU A 122 -14.30 18.89 5.83
N PHE A 123 -15.35 18.63 5.04
CA PHE A 123 -16.38 19.60 4.69
C PHE A 123 -17.08 20.13 5.94
N TRP A 124 -17.54 19.21 6.79
CA TRP A 124 -18.29 19.52 8.00
C TRP A 124 -17.48 20.36 8.99
N LEU A 125 -16.18 20.08 9.13
CA LEU A 125 -15.32 20.77 10.10
C LEU A 125 -14.71 22.08 9.57
N THR A 126 -14.32 22.14 8.30
CA THR A 126 -13.42 23.21 7.81
C THR A 126 -13.94 24.00 6.61
N ARG A 127 -14.99 23.51 5.92
CA ARG A 127 -15.57 24.08 4.69
C ARG A 127 -14.61 24.32 3.53
N LEU A 128 -13.39 23.76 3.53
CA LEU A 128 -12.42 23.88 2.43
C LEU A 128 -12.10 22.52 1.81
N HIS A 129 -11.82 22.54 0.50
CA HIS A 129 -11.47 21.36 -0.28
C HIS A 129 -10.21 21.59 -1.12
N PRO A 130 -9.02 21.44 -0.52
CA PRO A 130 -7.79 21.52 -1.30
C PRO A 130 -7.73 20.33 -2.27
N PHE A 131 -7.62 20.63 -3.57
CA PHE A 131 -7.43 19.61 -4.62
C PHE A 131 -6.08 18.87 -4.44
N SER A 132 -5.10 19.49 -3.79
CA SER A 132 -3.79 18.90 -3.47
C SER A 132 -3.88 17.64 -2.60
N LEU A 133 -4.96 17.46 -1.82
CA LEU A 133 -5.19 16.23 -1.06
C LEU A 133 -5.36 15.01 -1.99
N LEU A 134 -6.00 15.18 -3.15
CA LEU A 134 -6.16 14.09 -4.12
C LEU A 134 -4.81 13.62 -4.66
N THR A 135 -3.84 14.52 -4.83
CA THR A 135 -2.49 14.17 -5.25
C THR A 135 -1.79 13.30 -4.20
N ALA A 136 -1.90 13.64 -2.91
CA ALA A 136 -1.36 12.81 -1.83
C ALA A 136 -2.01 11.42 -1.76
N ILE A 137 -3.33 11.37 -1.96
CA ILE A 137 -4.09 10.12 -1.96
C ILE A 137 -3.71 9.25 -3.18
N LEU A 138 -3.53 9.86 -4.35
CA LEU A 138 -3.08 9.17 -5.55
C LEU A 138 -1.70 8.54 -5.35
N LEU A 139 -0.73 9.28 -4.82
CA LEU A 139 0.60 8.74 -4.55
C LEU A 139 0.55 7.66 -3.45
N SER A 140 -0.27 7.84 -2.41
CA SER A 140 -0.51 6.81 -1.39
C SER A 140 -1.10 5.54 -1.99
N TYR A 141 -1.98 5.65 -2.98
CA TYR A 141 -2.51 4.48 -3.70
C TYR A 141 -1.41 3.75 -4.48
N PHE A 142 -0.50 4.45 -5.16
CA PHE A 142 0.64 3.81 -5.82
C PHE A 142 1.63 3.15 -4.84
N GLU A 143 1.82 3.72 -3.65
CA GLU A 143 2.54 3.07 -2.55
C GLU A 143 1.86 1.74 -2.16
N ILE A 144 0.54 1.75 -1.97
CA ILE A 144 -0.26 0.56 -1.64
C ILE A 144 -0.15 -0.50 -2.76
N VAL A 145 -0.17 -0.10 -4.03
CA VAL A 145 -0.02 -0.99 -5.19
C VAL A 145 1.35 -1.68 -5.18
N LEU A 146 2.42 -0.93 -4.92
CA LEU A 146 3.78 -1.48 -4.82
C LEU A 146 3.87 -2.49 -3.66
N VAL A 147 3.37 -2.11 -2.48
CA VAL A 147 3.33 -3.00 -1.30
C VAL A 147 2.49 -4.26 -1.59
N THR A 148 1.41 -4.14 -2.37
CA THR A 148 0.59 -5.28 -2.80
C THR A 148 1.38 -6.24 -3.69
N ALA A 149 2.15 -5.73 -4.66
CA ALA A 149 3.01 -6.56 -5.51
C ALA A 149 4.06 -7.31 -4.68
N PHE A 150 4.64 -6.63 -3.69
CA PHE A 150 5.61 -7.21 -2.77
C PHE A 150 5.00 -8.28 -1.85
N SER A 151 3.80 -8.04 -1.35
CA SER A 151 3.01 -8.99 -0.54
C SER A 151 2.71 -10.28 -1.32
N ILE A 152 2.31 -10.13 -2.58
CA ILE A 152 2.06 -11.27 -3.48
C ILE A 152 3.36 -12.02 -3.77
N PHE A 153 4.47 -11.31 -3.99
CA PHE A 153 5.77 -11.94 -4.19
C PHE A 153 6.13 -12.88 -3.05
N PHE A 154 6.07 -12.42 -1.80
CA PHE A 154 6.37 -13.29 -0.65
C PHE A 154 5.37 -14.44 -0.48
N SER A 155 4.07 -14.20 -0.74
CA SER A 155 3.06 -15.26 -0.63
C SER A 155 3.19 -16.36 -1.68
N THR A 156 3.99 -16.15 -2.74
CA THR A 156 4.25 -17.22 -3.72
C THR A 156 5.14 -18.34 -3.17
N PHE A 157 6.01 -18.11 -2.18
CA PHE A 157 6.95 -19.11 -1.66
C PHE A 157 6.95 -19.25 -0.14
N THR A 158 6.21 -18.42 0.58
CA THR A 158 6.22 -18.35 2.05
C THR A 158 4.82 -18.56 2.64
N SER A 159 4.72 -18.91 3.93
CA SER A 159 3.43 -18.95 4.65
C SER A 159 2.83 -17.55 4.84
N PRO A 160 1.51 -17.40 5.03
CA PRO A 160 0.86 -16.09 5.10
C PRO A 160 1.39 -15.22 6.22
N THR A 161 1.69 -15.83 7.37
CA THR A 161 2.22 -15.13 8.54
C THR A 161 3.59 -14.55 8.23
N VAL A 162 4.51 -15.35 7.68
CA VAL A 162 5.87 -14.91 7.38
C VAL A 162 5.87 -13.91 6.21
N ALA A 163 5.02 -14.10 5.19
CA ALA A 163 4.83 -13.14 4.12
C ALA A 163 4.31 -11.78 4.64
N SER A 164 3.36 -11.80 5.57
CA SER A 164 2.84 -10.58 6.21
C SER A 164 3.95 -9.83 6.97
N VAL A 165 4.74 -10.56 7.75
CA VAL A 165 5.85 -9.99 8.53
C VAL A 165 6.90 -9.37 7.62
N PHE A 166 7.34 -10.05 6.57
CA PHE A 166 8.31 -9.49 5.63
C PHE A 166 7.78 -8.27 4.87
N THR A 167 6.51 -8.30 4.47
CA THR A 167 5.87 -7.16 3.80
C THR A 167 5.75 -5.95 4.74
N PHE A 168 5.43 -6.20 6.01
CA PHE A 168 5.40 -5.15 7.04
C PHE A 168 6.77 -4.52 7.26
N PHE A 169 7.83 -5.32 7.41
CA PHE A 169 9.19 -4.77 7.56
C PHE A 169 9.66 -4.04 6.31
N PHE A 170 9.37 -4.55 5.12
CA PHE A 170 9.63 -3.84 3.87
C PHE A 170 8.95 -2.47 3.83
N PHE A 171 7.69 -2.40 4.26
CA PHE A 171 6.97 -1.15 4.36
C PHE A 171 7.63 -0.16 5.34
N VAL A 172 7.93 -0.63 6.56
CA VAL A 172 8.55 0.21 7.61
C VAL A 172 9.92 0.71 7.16
N ILE A 173 10.79 -0.19 6.67
CA ILE A 173 12.14 0.17 6.25
C ILE A 173 12.09 1.05 5.00
N GLY A 174 11.20 0.76 4.05
CA GLY A 174 11.02 1.56 2.84
C GLY A 174 10.57 3.01 3.14
N ARG A 175 9.74 3.21 4.17
CA ARG A 175 9.37 4.56 4.63
C ARG A 175 10.49 5.29 5.35
N LEU A 176 11.27 4.56 6.15
CA LEU A 176 12.41 5.08 6.90
C LEU A 176 13.69 5.20 6.06
N ALA A 177 13.66 4.85 4.76
CA ALA A 177 14.83 4.90 3.90
C ALA A 177 15.58 6.25 3.91
N PRO A 178 14.91 7.43 3.89
CA PRO A 178 15.61 8.71 4.02
C PRO A 178 16.32 8.87 5.38
N ASP A 179 15.69 8.42 6.47
CA ASP A 179 16.25 8.49 7.82
C ASP A 179 17.45 7.53 7.97
N ILE A 180 17.37 6.35 7.35
CA ILE A 180 18.49 5.39 7.29
C ILE A 180 19.68 6.00 6.54
N HIS A 181 19.44 6.69 5.44
CA HIS A 181 20.50 7.38 4.69
C HIS A 181 21.13 8.52 5.50
N LEU A 182 20.31 9.28 6.21
CA LEU A 182 20.78 10.34 7.12
C LEU A 182 21.60 9.77 8.27
N LEU A 183 21.18 8.64 8.85
CA LEU A 183 21.95 7.96 9.88
C LEU A 183 23.28 7.45 9.32
N ALA A 184 23.27 6.84 8.14
CA ALA A 184 24.47 6.33 7.48
C ALA A 184 25.52 7.45 7.30
N SER A 185 25.11 8.63 6.82
CA SER A 185 26.03 9.74 6.57
C SER A 185 26.62 10.37 7.83
N ASN A 186 25.98 10.19 8.99
CA ASN A 186 26.47 10.70 10.29
C ASN A 186 27.30 9.68 11.07
N VAL A 187 27.37 8.42 10.61
CA VAL A 187 28.13 7.36 11.27
C VAL A 187 29.56 7.33 10.75
N LYS A 188 30.54 7.45 11.67
CA LYS A 188 31.98 7.40 11.36
C LYS A 188 32.54 5.97 11.31
N GLU A 189 31.83 5.00 11.88
CA GLU A 189 32.28 3.61 11.96
C GLU A 189 32.06 2.90 10.62
N PRO A 190 33.11 2.33 9.97
CA PRO A 190 33.04 1.84 8.60
C PRO A 190 32.04 0.70 8.36
N VAL A 191 31.93 -0.23 9.32
CA VAL A 191 31.07 -1.42 9.16
C VAL A 191 29.60 -1.03 9.20
N THR A 192 29.22 -0.16 10.14
CA THR A 192 27.86 0.37 10.30
C THR A 192 27.49 1.26 9.11
N HIS A 193 28.40 2.11 8.64
CA HIS A 193 28.18 2.90 7.41
C HIS A 193 27.91 2.00 6.20
N PHE A 194 28.71 0.95 6.01
CA PHE A 194 28.54 0.00 4.92
C PHE A 194 27.17 -0.71 5.01
N PHE A 195 26.82 -1.21 6.20
CA PHE A 195 25.56 -1.92 6.42
C PHE A 195 24.33 -1.03 6.15
N LEU A 196 24.29 0.19 6.70
CA LEU A 196 23.18 1.12 6.50
C LEU A 196 23.06 1.57 5.03
N SER A 197 24.20 1.83 4.38
CA SER A 197 24.22 2.20 2.96
C SER A 197 23.70 1.06 2.08
N PHE A 198 24.11 -0.18 2.37
CA PHE A 198 23.63 -1.38 1.68
C PHE A 198 22.10 -1.54 1.80
N MET A 199 21.55 -1.36 3.01
CA MET A 199 20.10 -1.39 3.22
C MET A 199 19.36 -0.32 2.41
N TYR A 200 19.89 0.91 2.36
CA TYR A 200 19.30 2.02 1.61
C TYR A 200 19.19 1.74 0.10
N TYR A 201 20.23 1.14 -0.50
CA TYR A 201 20.25 0.90 -1.95
C TYR A 201 19.39 -0.29 -2.40
N ILE A 202 19.20 -1.31 -1.54
CA ILE A 202 18.40 -2.49 -1.90
C ILE A 202 16.91 -2.24 -1.77
N ILE A 203 16.49 -1.44 -0.80
CA ILE A 203 15.08 -1.31 -0.44
C ILE A 203 14.46 -0.16 -1.23
N PRO A 204 13.35 -0.39 -1.95
CA PRO A 204 12.64 0.68 -2.64
C PRO A 204 12.22 1.76 -1.65
N ASN A 205 12.62 3.01 -1.92
CA ASN A 205 12.28 4.14 -1.09
C ASN A 205 10.79 4.51 -1.23
N LEU A 206 9.99 4.12 -0.25
CA LEU A 206 8.54 4.40 -0.20
C LEU A 206 8.24 5.85 0.22
N SER A 207 9.21 6.57 0.78
CA SER A 207 9.06 7.99 1.12
C SER A 207 8.83 8.87 -0.13
N ASN A 208 9.20 8.39 -1.32
CA ASN A 208 8.90 9.05 -2.60
C ASN A 208 7.39 9.27 -2.84
N PHE A 209 6.53 8.43 -2.24
CA PHE A 209 5.08 8.55 -2.31
C PHE A 209 4.48 9.43 -1.21
N ASN A 210 5.22 9.65 -0.12
CA ASN A 210 4.76 10.41 1.01
C ASN A 210 4.95 11.92 0.78
N VAL A 211 3.96 12.54 0.14
CA VAL A 211 3.88 13.99 -0.04
C VAL A 211 2.95 14.67 0.98
N ARG A 212 2.50 13.92 1.99
CA ARG A 212 1.52 14.38 2.99
C ARG A 212 1.95 15.69 3.65
N GLY A 213 3.20 15.77 4.11
CA GLY A 213 3.75 16.98 4.73
C GLY A 213 3.57 18.20 3.83
N LYS A 214 4.05 18.12 2.59
CA LYS A 214 3.96 19.22 1.61
C LYS A 214 2.51 19.68 1.40
N VAL A 215 1.59 18.74 1.22
CA VAL A 215 0.17 19.05 1.00
C VAL A 215 -0.48 19.72 2.20
N VAL A 216 -0.18 19.25 3.41
CA VAL A 216 -0.72 19.80 4.66
C VAL A 216 -0.23 21.23 4.90
N TYR A 217 1.02 21.53 4.55
CA TYR A 217 1.60 22.88 4.66
C TYR A 217 1.30 23.78 3.45
N GLY A 218 0.58 23.29 2.44
CA GLY A 218 0.21 24.07 1.25
C GLY A 218 1.35 24.29 0.26
N GLU A 219 2.42 23.50 0.36
CA GLU A 219 3.53 23.56 -0.58
C GLU A 219 3.15 22.92 -1.93
N PRO A 220 3.50 23.56 -3.06
CA PRO A 220 3.25 22.98 -4.37
C PRO A 220 4.06 21.69 -4.56
N ILE A 221 3.41 20.67 -5.11
CA ILE A 221 4.08 19.45 -5.54
C ILE A 221 4.45 19.61 -7.01
N ALA A 222 5.75 19.56 -7.29
CA ALA A 222 6.25 19.62 -8.66
C ALA A 222 5.77 18.38 -9.46
N GLY A 223 5.27 18.61 -10.68
CA GLY A 223 4.62 17.57 -11.49
C GLY A 223 5.57 16.47 -11.96
N ASP A 224 6.83 16.81 -12.17
CA ASP A 224 7.95 15.89 -12.42
C ASP A 224 8.08 14.84 -11.31
N ARG A 225 7.98 15.26 -10.04
CA ARG A 225 8.02 14.35 -8.90
C ARG A 225 6.85 13.38 -8.90
N ILE A 226 5.65 13.83 -9.27
CA ILE A 226 4.45 12.96 -9.34
C ILE A 226 4.67 11.88 -10.39
N ILE A 227 5.09 12.27 -11.60
CA ILE A 227 5.34 11.35 -12.71
C ILE A 227 6.46 10.36 -12.33
N PHE A 228 7.55 10.85 -11.73
CA PHE A 228 8.65 10.00 -11.28
C PHE A 228 8.19 8.98 -10.25
N SER A 229 7.44 9.38 -9.22
CA SER A 229 6.94 8.45 -8.20
C SER A 229 6.00 7.39 -8.80
N ILE A 230 5.12 7.77 -9.73
CA ILE A 230 4.23 6.81 -10.41
C ILE A 230 5.04 5.83 -11.27
N ALA A 231 5.97 6.32 -12.09
CA ALA A 231 6.83 5.48 -12.91
C ALA A 231 7.65 4.52 -12.04
N TYR A 232 8.21 5.02 -10.94
CA TYR A 232 8.92 4.25 -9.94
C TYR A 232 8.05 3.12 -9.37
N ALA A 233 6.82 3.40 -8.93
CA ALA A 233 5.89 2.38 -8.46
C ALA A 233 5.63 1.29 -9.51
N LEU A 234 5.36 1.69 -10.75
CA LEU A 234 5.03 0.75 -11.83
C LEU A 234 6.22 -0.15 -12.17
N ILE A 235 7.43 0.39 -12.25
CA ILE A 235 8.64 -0.38 -12.55
C ILE A 235 8.88 -1.44 -11.46
N TYR A 236 8.89 -1.04 -10.19
CA TYR A 236 9.08 -2.01 -9.09
C TYR A 236 7.95 -3.03 -9.01
N THR A 237 6.71 -2.61 -9.24
CA THR A 237 5.54 -3.51 -9.33
C THR A 237 5.75 -4.58 -10.41
N ILE A 238 6.16 -4.17 -11.63
CA ILE A 238 6.42 -5.08 -12.73
C ILE A 238 7.54 -6.06 -12.37
N ILE A 239 8.64 -5.58 -11.79
CA ILE A 239 9.77 -6.42 -11.35
C ILE A 239 9.29 -7.48 -10.36
N PHE A 240 8.59 -7.10 -9.29
CA PHE A 240 8.10 -8.06 -8.30
C PHE A 240 7.11 -9.05 -8.90
N LEU A 241 6.23 -8.63 -9.81
CA LEU A 241 5.29 -9.52 -10.47
C LEU A 241 5.99 -10.51 -11.41
N LEU A 242 7.01 -10.07 -12.16
CA LEU A 242 7.79 -10.96 -13.03
C LEU A 242 8.50 -12.04 -12.21
N ILE A 243 9.15 -11.66 -11.12
CA ILE A 243 9.83 -12.60 -10.22
C ILE A 243 8.80 -13.54 -9.58
N SER A 244 7.66 -13.03 -9.14
CA SER A 244 6.56 -13.85 -8.60
C SER A 244 6.08 -14.90 -9.62
N CYS A 245 5.93 -14.49 -10.88
CA CYS A 245 5.51 -15.39 -11.96
C CYS A 245 6.53 -16.50 -12.21
N GLU A 246 7.83 -16.19 -12.14
CA GLU A 246 8.90 -17.15 -12.33
C GLU A 246 9.03 -18.14 -11.16
N ILE A 247 8.91 -17.67 -9.92
CA ILE A 247 8.94 -18.55 -8.75
C ILE A 247 7.74 -19.52 -8.79
N PHE A 248 6.56 -19.00 -9.13
CA PHE A 248 5.33 -19.79 -9.18
C PHE A 248 5.28 -20.73 -10.40
N SER A 249 5.96 -20.39 -11.51
CA SER A 249 6.05 -21.29 -12.67
C SER A 249 6.86 -22.55 -12.37
N ARG A 250 7.84 -22.46 -11.47
CA ARG A 250 8.73 -23.57 -11.05
C ARG A 250 8.18 -24.44 -9.93
N LYS A 251 7.09 -24.04 -9.27
CA LYS A 251 6.46 -24.87 -8.23
C LYS A 251 5.79 -26.09 -8.88
N ASP A 252 6.23 -27.28 -8.49
CA ASP A 252 5.50 -28.50 -8.78
C ASP A 252 4.18 -28.46 -8.00
N LEU A 253 3.07 -28.31 -8.74
CA LEU A 253 1.71 -28.32 -8.21
C LEU A 253 1.12 -29.69 -8.49
#